data_AF-A0A4R9PZ51-F1
#
_entry.id   AF-A0A4R9PZ51-F1
#
_cell.length_a   1.000
_cell.length_b   1.000
_cell.length_c   1.000
_cell.angle_alpha   90.00
_cell.angle_beta   90.00
_cell.angle_gamma   90.00
#
_symmetry.space_group_name_H-M   'P 1'
#
loop_
_entity.id
_entity.type
_entity.pdbx_description
1 polymer ?
#
loop_
_entity_poly.entity_id
_entity_poly.type
_entity_poly.pdbx_seq_one_letter_code
_entity_poly.pdbx_strand_id
1 'polypeptide(L)'
;MLREVENRHPDPAFIFGDPQAGTIDLETLVAAARRQLGFVLACALAGLVLGLVYLRVEVPLYESTARILIDKDQPAVVTQLTESGSSTQLDPMMLSQVELLRSDRIGLKVVDSLGLATDRSFLSAPYSVRDILTGLVARVVRSFVGSSQEDGAPATVKSSAAPAPDPRWQAFGILAENTTVDRVSGTYILQVQFWSPRAEMAQKIASKYAEIYISDQVEAKDESIVRARGALAEELETVRKRSVDAELAVQKFRTDNTLTKETLVTLSQLELEASSLKAQYEQVLQQHQASLQNLSMALTEARIISEAPYPSSPSSPNRSLVLAICVMLGGMIGAGLGGIREYRERFFRTTAQVRDELGLDTLGMIPLLDGKPISRNKRDPADGEPSFIEVGNSAFSWVEQHPHSEFAEAMRSVKVAVDVELPRKSTKAIGIVSCLPGEGKSLVAANLALVLAIQRCRTLLIDADIHNPGLSPMLANGWERGLANLLAGDFNARDLLAHRSLPLRFLPGVNQSQQKLAKTMQPIEKMGDFLLKAGSTFNYVVVDLPPSAPVADVRSLVQHLDGLVLVVEWGGTARTFVRECLNKNPILAEKCIGVLLNKVDTKRVRMYQKFGSAEFYRERYSKYYKI
;
A
#
# COMPACT_ATOMS: atom_id res chain seq x y z
N MET A 1 -52.46 16.66 60.17
CA MET A 1 -51.03 16.86 60.53
C MET A 1 -50.22 16.54 59.28
N LEU A 2 -49.85 17.57 58.49
CA LEU A 2 -48.52 18.23 58.46
C LEU A 2 -47.48 17.33 57.73
N ARG A 3 -46.75 17.68 56.66
CA ARG A 3 -46.27 18.94 56.02
C ARG A 3 -45.70 18.58 54.61
N GLU A 4 -45.94 19.38 53.56
CA GLU A 4 -44.98 20.25 52.80
C GLU A 4 -43.72 19.57 52.21
N VAL A 5 -43.58 19.45 50.87
CA VAL A 5 -42.96 20.39 49.88
C VAL A 5 -41.42 20.43 49.97
N GLU A 6 -40.70 20.05 48.90
CA GLU A 6 -39.71 20.91 48.18
C GLU A 6 -38.81 20.16 47.15
N ASN A 7 -38.84 20.66 45.90
CA ASN A 7 -37.83 20.72 44.82
C ASN A 7 -36.62 19.75 44.74
N ARG A 8 -36.46 19.11 43.56
CA ARG A 8 -35.24 19.21 42.72
C ARG A 8 -35.46 18.69 41.28
N HIS A 9 -34.70 19.27 40.36
CA HIS A 9 -34.76 19.24 38.90
C HIS A 9 -34.75 17.86 38.18
N PRO A 10 -35.16 17.83 36.90
CA PRO A 10 -35.22 16.61 36.08
C PRO A 10 -33.85 16.21 35.53
N ASP A 11 -33.49 14.94 35.66
CA ASP A 11 -32.40 14.32 34.91
C ASP A 11 -32.80 14.18 33.42
N PRO A 12 -32.04 14.73 32.46
CA PRO A 12 -32.23 14.47 31.04
C PRO A 12 -31.36 13.26 30.64
N ALA A 13 -31.80 12.05 31.00
CA ALA A 13 -31.19 10.83 30.48
C ALA A 13 -31.88 10.40 29.17
N PHE A 14 -31.67 11.17 28.10
CA PHE A 14 -31.82 10.67 26.72
C PHE A 14 -30.72 11.31 25.88
N ILE A 15 -29.51 10.78 26.06
CA ILE A 15 -28.31 11.15 25.31
C ILE A 15 -28.41 10.56 23.91
N PHE A 16 -28.17 11.43 22.93
CA PHE A 16 -28.05 11.15 21.52
C PHE A 16 -27.11 9.98 21.23
N GLY A 17 -27.48 9.20 20.21
CA GLY A 17 -26.57 8.27 19.55
C GLY A 17 -25.27 8.97 19.19
N ASP A 18 -24.21 8.37 19.71
CA ASP A 18 -22.81 8.72 19.55
C ASP A 18 -22.45 8.96 18.07
N PRO A 19 -21.81 10.08 17.70
CA PRO A 19 -21.12 10.19 16.43
C PRO A 19 -19.83 9.38 16.53
N GLN A 20 -19.93 8.07 16.36
CA GLN A 20 -18.79 7.18 16.16
C GLN A 20 -18.16 7.48 14.79
N ALA A 21 -17.38 8.55 14.74
CA ALA A 21 -16.25 8.64 13.84
C ALA A 21 -15.26 7.53 14.24
N GLY A 22 -15.30 6.39 13.55
CA GLY A 22 -14.20 5.41 13.65
C GLY A 22 -14.52 3.93 13.51
N THR A 23 -15.78 3.49 13.41
CA THR A 23 -16.07 2.07 13.17
C THR A 23 -16.34 1.85 11.69
N ILE A 24 -15.42 1.13 11.03
CA ILE A 24 -15.65 0.67 9.66
C ILE A 24 -16.74 -0.39 9.73
N ASP A 25 -17.96 0.00 9.34
CA ASP A 25 -19.15 -0.83 9.44
C ASP A 25 -19.02 -2.06 8.51
N LEU A 26 -18.84 -3.24 9.10
CA LEU A 26 -18.45 -4.46 8.39
C LEU A 26 -19.49 -4.86 7.34
N GLU A 27 -20.77 -4.58 7.58
CA GLU A 27 -21.85 -4.82 6.63
C GLU A 27 -21.72 -3.95 5.38
N THR A 28 -21.33 -2.68 5.55
CA THR A 28 -21.10 -1.76 4.42
C THR A 28 -19.87 -2.16 3.59
N LEU A 29 -18.84 -2.71 4.25
CA LEU A 29 -17.69 -3.30 3.57
C LEU A 29 -18.05 -4.57 2.79
N VAL A 30 -18.87 -5.45 3.37
CA VAL A 30 -19.28 -6.70 2.71
C VAL A 30 -20.18 -6.41 1.51
N ALA A 31 -21.11 -5.46 1.62
CA ALA A 31 -21.94 -5.04 0.50
C ALA A 31 -21.11 -4.39 -0.63
N ALA A 32 -20.14 -3.54 -0.27
CA ALA A 32 -19.19 -2.95 -1.21
C ALA A 32 -18.31 -4.03 -1.89
N ALA A 33 -17.81 -4.99 -1.11
CA ALA A 33 -16.99 -6.09 -1.61
C ALA A 33 -17.76 -6.97 -2.61
N ARG A 34 -19.04 -7.27 -2.35
CA ARG A 34 -19.88 -8.04 -3.28
C ARG A 34 -20.12 -7.30 -4.60
N ARG A 35 -20.35 -5.99 -4.58
CA ARG A 35 -20.54 -5.19 -5.81
C ARG A 35 -19.29 -5.12 -6.67
N GLN A 36 -18.12 -5.01 -6.04
CA GLN A 36 -16.84 -4.90 -6.75
C GLN A 36 -16.17 -6.26 -7.01
N LEU A 37 -16.78 -7.37 -6.57
CA LEU A 37 -16.20 -8.72 -6.69
C LEU A 37 -15.87 -9.08 -8.14
N GLY A 38 -16.71 -8.69 -9.10
CA GLY A 38 -16.44 -8.89 -10.52
C GLY A 38 -15.20 -8.12 -11.02
N PHE A 39 -15.00 -6.89 -10.53
CA PHE A 39 -13.83 -6.08 -10.88
C PHE A 39 -12.55 -6.63 -10.23
N VAL A 40 -12.62 -7.02 -8.95
CA VAL A 40 -11.50 -7.65 -8.24
C VAL A 40 -11.10 -8.96 -8.92
N LEU A 41 -12.06 -9.79 -9.32
CA LEU A 41 -11.80 -11.02 -10.08
C LEU A 41 -11.18 -10.75 -11.44
N ALA A 42 -11.61 -9.70 -12.16
CA ALA A 42 -11.00 -9.32 -13.43
C ALA A 42 -9.52 -8.91 -13.26
N CYS A 43 -9.19 -8.15 -12.21
CA CYS A 43 -7.81 -7.79 -11.89
C CYS A 43 -6.98 -9.01 -11.44
N ALA A 44 -7.55 -9.92 -10.66
CA ALA A 44 -6.89 -11.17 -10.27
C ALA A 44 -6.61 -12.05 -11.49
N LEU A 45 -7.55 -12.13 -12.44
CA LEU A 45 -7.38 -12.85 -13.70
C LEU A 45 -6.32 -12.21 -14.60
N ALA A 46 -6.27 -10.87 -14.68
CA ALA A 46 -5.20 -10.16 -15.37
C ALA A 46 -3.83 -10.46 -14.73
N GLY A 47 -3.75 -10.50 -13.39
CA GLY A 47 -2.58 -10.94 -12.65
C GLY A 47 -2.16 -12.37 -12.99
N LEU A 48 -3.12 -13.30 -13.07
CA LEU A 48 -2.88 -14.68 -13.49
C LEU A 48 -2.30 -14.77 -14.91
N VAL A 49 -2.87 -14.02 -15.85
CA VAL A 49 -2.38 -13.97 -17.24
C VAL A 49 -0.95 -13.42 -17.29
N LEU A 50 -0.66 -12.35 -16.55
CA LEU A 50 0.70 -11.81 -16.44
C LEU A 50 1.67 -12.82 -15.83
N GLY A 51 1.26 -13.56 -14.80
CA GLY A 51 2.05 -14.62 -14.19
C GLY A 51 2.34 -15.76 -15.17
N LEU A 52 1.36 -16.17 -15.98
CA LEU A 52 1.56 -17.16 -17.04
C LEU A 52 2.50 -16.68 -18.14
N VAL A 53 2.38 -15.41 -18.55
CA VAL A 53 3.29 -14.79 -19.52
C VAL A 53 4.71 -14.72 -18.96
N TYR A 54 4.85 -14.34 -17.68
CA TYR A 54 6.15 -14.30 -17.00
C TYR A 54 6.81 -15.69 -16.96
N LEU A 55 6.07 -16.72 -16.54
CA LEU A 55 6.56 -18.11 -16.54
C LEU A 55 6.89 -18.66 -17.93
N ARG A 56 6.36 -18.06 -19.01
CA ARG A 56 6.71 -18.41 -20.39
C ARG A 56 7.98 -17.71 -20.88
N VAL A 57 8.31 -16.55 -20.32
CA VAL A 57 9.49 -15.76 -20.70
C VAL A 57 10.69 -16.10 -19.80
N GLU A 58 10.45 -16.50 -18.55
CA GLU A 58 11.50 -16.82 -17.59
C GLU A 58 12.26 -18.09 -17.95
N VAL A 59 13.58 -18.05 -17.77
CA VAL A 59 14.47 -19.16 -18.07
C VAL A 59 14.36 -20.20 -16.94
N PRO A 60 13.99 -21.45 -17.24
CA PRO A 60 13.92 -22.50 -16.24
C PRO A 60 15.32 -22.90 -15.78
N LEU A 61 15.57 -22.95 -14.47
CA LEU A 61 16.82 -23.44 -13.90
C LEU A 61 16.64 -24.86 -13.38
N TYR A 62 17.56 -25.73 -13.76
CA TYR A 62 17.64 -27.13 -13.37
C TYR A 62 18.75 -27.29 -12.34
N GLU A 63 18.45 -28.03 -11.28
CA GLU A 63 19.38 -28.32 -10.18
C GLU A 63 19.83 -29.77 -10.26
N SER A 64 21.13 -30.04 -10.12
CA SER A 64 21.66 -31.39 -9.96
C SER A 64 22.64 -31.44 -8.80
N THR A 65 22.61 -32.56 -8.07
CA THR A 65 23.29 -32.70 -6.78
C THR A 65 24.13 -33.97 -6.76
N ALA A 66 25.44 -33.84 -6.58
CA ALA A 66 26.35 -34.95 -6.32
C ALA A 66 26.59 -35.12 -4.81
N ARG A 67 26.67 -36.36 -4.32
CA ARG A 67 26.88 -36.66 -2.89
C ARG A 67 28.15 -37.49 -2.69
N ILE A 68 29.05 -36.97 -1.86
CA ILE A 68 30.35 -37.57 -1.54
C ILE A 68 30.35 -37.97 -0.07
N LEU A 69 30.71 -39.22 0.24
CA LEU A 69 30.97 -39.66 1.61
C LEU A 69 32.44 -39.43 1.92
N ILE A 70 32.69 -38.81 3.07
CA ILE A 70 34.01 -38.80 3.69
C ILE A 70 34.04 -39.91 4.73
N ASP A 71 34.86 -40.93 4.50
CA ASP A 71 35.10 -42.00 5.45
C ASP A 71 36.07 -41.53 6.54
N LYS A 72 35.87 -42.01 7.77
CA LYS A 72 36.70 -41.64 8.93
C LYS A 72 37.51 -42.85 9.36
N ASP A 73 38.58 -43.13 8.63
CA ASP A 73 39.57 -44.12 9.07
C ASP A 73 40.54 -43.48 10.07
N GLN A 74 40.18 -43.53 11.36
CA GLN A 74 41.19 -43.49 12.43
C GLN A 74 41.24 -44.86 13.12
N PRO A 75 42.40 -45.54 13.19
CA PRO A 75 42.57 -46.63 14.13
C PRO A 75 42.46 -46.05 15.55
N ALA A 76 41.35 -46.37 16.21
CA ALA A 76 41.01 -45.90 17.55
C ALA A 76 42.01 -46.42 18.59
N VAL A 77 43.06 -45.65 18.84
CA VAL A 77 43.81 -45.70 20.09
C VAL A 77 43.92 -44.25 20.55
N VAL A 78 43.48 -43.97 21.77
CA VAL A 78 43.36 -42.64 22.38
C VAL A 78 42.07 -41.86 22.06
N THR A 79 40.89 -42.44 22.33
CA THR A 79 39.74 -41.62 22.78
C THR A 79 38.76 -42.45 23.62
N GLN A 80 39.23 -42.99 24.74
CA GLN A 80 38.33 -43.29 25.86
C GLN A 80 38.80 -42.39 26.98
N LEU A 81 38.00 -41.36 27.28
CA LEU A 81 37.94 -40.57 28.54
C LEU A 81 37.32 -39.16 28.34
N THR A 82 36.61 -38.88 27.24
CA THR A 82 35.94 -37.58 27.08
C THR A 82 34.60 -37.68 26.39
N GLU A 83 33.74 -38.57 26.88
CA GLU A 83 32.31 -38.51 26.53
C GLU A 83 31.50 -38.07 27.74
N SER A 84 31.29 -36.75 27.83
CA SER A 84 30.12 -36.14 28.44
C SER A 84 29.96 -34.71 27.93
N GLY A 85 29.10 -34.53 26.93
CA GLY A 85 28.46 -33.24 26.62
C GLY A 85 28.97 -32.50 25.38
N SER A 86 28.30 -32.69 24.24
CA SER A 86 27.72 -31.62 23.39
C SER A 86 27.49 -32.11 21.96
N SER A 87 26.23 -32.35 21.61
CA SER A 87 25.78 -32.77 20.27
C SER A 87 25.77 -31.64 19.23
N THR A 88 26.63 -30.62 19.37
CA THR A 88 26.65 -29.44 18.49
C THR A 88 28.05 -28.90 18.22
N GLN A 89 29.11 -29.67 18.49
CA GLN A 89 30.43 -29.30 18.00
C GLN A 89 30.50 -29.62 16.51
N LEU A 90 30.46 -28.56 15.70
CA LEU A 90 30.85 -28.59 14.30
C LEU A 90 32.19 -29.31 14.19
N ASP A 91 32.21 -30.47 13.53
CA ASP A 91 33.44 -31.20 13.27
C ASP A 91 34.35 -30.32 12.38
N PRO A 92 35.45 -29.73 12.93
CA PRO A 92 36.28 -28.77 12.18
C PRO A 92 36.90 -29.40 10.94
N MET A 93 37.03 -30.73 10.94
CA MET A 93 37.44 -31.51 9.78
C MET A 93 36.46 -31.33 8.62
N MET A 94 35.16 -31.44 8.87
CA MET A 94 34.14 -31.32 7.81
C MET A 94 34.02 -29.90 7.26
N LEU A 95 34.17 -28.88 8.11
CA LEU A 95 34.25 -27.49 7.65
C LEU A 95 35.45 -27.28 6.73
N SER A 96 36.60 -27.86 7.08
CA SER A 96 37.80 -27.82 6.24
C SER A 96 37.57 -28.50 4.88
N GLN A 97 36.82 -29.62 4.85
CA GLN A 97 36.49 -30.30 3.60
C GLN A 97 35.52 -29.51 2.70
N VAL A 98 34.54 -28.81 3.29
CA VAL A 98 33.65 -27.91 2.55
C VAL A 98 34.45 -26.76 1.92
N GLU A 99 35.36 -26.16 2.68
CA GLU A 99 36.20 -25.07 2.16
C GLU A 99 37.16 -25.54 1.08
N LEU A 100 37.72 -26.75 1.24
CA LEU A 100 38.55 -27.37 0.22
C LEU A 100 37.77 -27.59 -1.08
N LEU A 101 36.54 -28.09 -1.02
CA LEU A 101 35.64 -28.19 -2.19
C LEU A 101 35.31 -26.83 -2.82
N ARG A 102 35.21 -25.76 -2.03
CA ARG A 102 34.97 -24.38 -2.54
C ARG A 102 36.24 -23.72 -3.09
N SER A 103 37.41 -24.34 -2.93
CA SER A 103 38.68 -23.74 -3.35
C SER A 103 38.76 -23.52 -4.87
N ASP A 104 39.45 -22.44 -5.23
CA ASP A 104 39.71 -22.07 -6.63
C ASP A 104 40.41 -23.20 -7.40
N ARG A 105 41.24 -24.01 -6.72
CA ARG A 105 41.97 -25.12 -7.34
C ARG A 105 41.03 -26.16 -7.93
N ILE A 106 40.01 -26.56 -7.19
CA ILE A 106 39.04 -27.57 -7.65
C ILE A 106 38.14 -26.97 -8.73
N GLY A 107 37.62 -25.75 -8.52
CA GLY A 107 36.76 -25.12 -9.53
C GLY A 107 37.48 -24.84 -10.85
N LEU A 108 38.75 -24.42 -10.84
CA LEU A 108 39.54 -24.24 -12.07
C LEU A 108 39.83 -25.58 -12.76
N LYS A 109 40.16 -26.65 -12.02
CA LYS A 109 40.30 -28.01 -12.58
C LYS A 109 39.00 -28.46 -13.26
N VAL A 110 37.83 -28.12 -12.71
CA VAL A 110 36.51 -28.43 -13.31
C VAL A 110 36.29 -27.64 -14.60
N VAL A 111 36.61 -26.35 -14.60
CA VAL A 111 36.55 -25.49 -15.81
C VAL A 111 37.42 -26.04 -16.92
N ASP A 112 38.65 -26.43 -16.60
CA ASP A 112 39.60 -26.98 -17.59
C ASP A 112 39.16 -28.37 -18.08
N SER A 113 38.71 -29.26 -17.19
CA SER A 113 38.30 -30.62 -17.57
C SER A 113 37.05 -30.65 -18.46
N LEU A 114 36.13 -29.70 -18.30
CA LEU A 114 34.92 -29.60 -19.11
C LEU A 114 35.06 -28.64 -20.29
N GLY A 115 36.19 -27.95 -20.42
CA GLY A 115 36.40 -26.95 -21.46
C GLY A 115 35.43 -25.76 -21.38
N LEU A 116 35.02 -25.37 -20.16
CA LEU A 116 33.99 -24.33 -19.97
C LEU A 116 34.47 -22.94 -20.43
N ALA A 117 35.80 -22.72 -20.46
CA ALA A 117 36.40 -21.48 -20.94
C ALA A 117 36.29 -21.28 -22.47
N THR A 118 36.07 -22.35 -23.23
CA THR A 118 35.88 -22.32 -24.69
C THR A 118 34.42 -22.49 -25.11
N ASP A 119 33.55 -22.96 -24.21
CA ASP A 119 32.13 -23.12 -24.48
C ASP A 119 31.38 -21.77 -24.42
N ARG A 120 31.11 -21.20 -25.60
CA ARG A 120 30.31 -19.97 -25.74
C ARG A 120 28.91 -20.11 -25.15
N SER A 121 28.32 -21.31 -25.20
CA SER A 121 26.96 -21.55 -24.69
C SER A 121 26.89 -21.45 -23.17
N PHE A 122 27.98 -21.80 -22.48
CA PHE A 122 28.13 -21.66 -21.03
C PHE A 122 28.39 -20.19 -20.68
N LEU A 123 29.33 -19.53 -21.37
CA LEU A 123 29.68 -18.14 -21.06
C LEU A 123 28.54 -17.12 -21.33
N SER A 124 27.63 -17.41 -22.26
CA SER A 124 26.53 -16.50 -22.63
C SER A 124 25.18 -16.86 -22.01
N ALA A 125 25.09 -17.90 -21.18
CA ALA A 125 23.82 -18.31 -20.60
C ALA A 125 23.40 -17.34 -19.46
N PRO A 126 22.13 -16.94 -19.39
CA PRO A 126 21.65 -16.04 -18.34
C PRO A 126 21.44 -16.83 -17.04
N TYR A 127 22.43 -16.83 -16.15
CA TYR A 127 22.34 -17.48 -14.85
C TYR A 127 21.73 -16.57 -13.76
N SER A 128 21.72 -15.25 -13.96
CA SER A 128 21.28 -14.29 -12.94
C SER A 128 19.93 -13.65 -13.24
N VAL A 129 19.01 -13.75 -12.27
CA VAL A 129 17.69 -13.10 -12.26
C VAL A 129 17.81 -11.57 -12.28
N ARG A 130 18.92 -11.01 -11.77
CA ARG A 130 19.18 -9.56 -11.75
C ARG A 130 19.48 -8.99 -13.13
N ASP A 131 20.19 -9.73 -13.99
CA ASP A 131 20.48 -9.30 -15.37
C ASP A 131 19.23 -9.29 -16.26
N ILE A 132 18.28 -10.18 -15.95
CA ILE A 132 16.97 -10.23 -16.58
C ILE A 132 16.09 -9.05 -16.10
N LEU A 133 16.07 -8.78 -14.79
CA LEU A 133 15.30 -7.69 -14.18
C LEU A 133 15.79 -6.30 -14.62
N THR A 134 17.09 -6.06 -14.64
CA THR A 134 17.65 -4.78 -15.12
C THR A 134 17.36 -4.56 -16.60
N GLY A 135 17.45 -5.61 -17.43
CA GLY A 135 17.11 -5.57 -18.84
C GLY A 135 15.62 -5.32 -19.13
N LEU A 136 14.71 -5.81 -18.29
CA LEU A 136 13.26 -5.61 -18.42
C LEU A 136 12.80 -4.26 -17.87
N VAL A 137 13.28 -3.86 -16.69
CA VAL A 137 13.00 -2.54 -16.10
C VAL A 137 13.50 -1.43 -17.03
N ALA A 138 14.70 -1.56 -17.60
CA ALA A 138 15.22 -0.60 -18.57
C ALA A 138 14.35 -0.51 -19.84
N ARG A 139 13.77 -1.63 -20.31
CA ARG A 139 12.91 -1.68 -21.50
C ARG A 139 11.52 -1.10 -21.24
N VAL A 140 10.96 -1.40 -20.06
CA VAL A 140 9.67 -0.87 -19.60
C VAL A 140 9.76 0.63 -19.31
N VAL A 141 10.79 1.07 -18.58
CA VAL A 141 11.06 2.50 -18.35
C VAL A 141 11.25 3.24 -19.67
N ARG A 142 11.95 2.66 -20.65
CA ARG A 142 12.12 3.24 -22.00
C ARG A 142 10.83 3.22 -22.84
N SER A 143 9.86 2.37 -22.51
CA SER A 143 8.54 2.36 -23.17
C SER A 143 7.53 3.32 -22.52
N PHE A 144 7.71 3.65 -21.24
CA PHE A 144 6.88 4.61 -20.50
C PHE A 144 7.43 6.05 -20.56
N VAL A 145 8.75 6.21 -20.68
CA VAL A 145 9.41 7.48 -20.98
C VAL A 145 9.50 7.58 -22.49
N GLY A 146 8.55 8.32 -23.08
CA GLY A 146 8.34 8.40 -24.53
C GLY A 146 9.62 8.59 -25.36
N SER A 147 9.61 7.94 -26.52
CA SER A 147 10.58 8.09 -27.60
C SER A 147 10.69 9.55 -28.04
N SER A 148 11.76 10.21 -27.62
CA SER A 148 12.29 11.39 -28.29
C SER A 148 13.66 11.03 -28.84
N GLN A 149 13.66 10.91 -30.16
CA GLN A 149 14.77 11.02 -31.08
C GLN A 149 15.88 11.95 -30.61
N GLU A 150 17.12 11.46 -30.64
CA GLU A 150 18.30 12.24 -31.01
C GLU A 150 19.39 11.30 -31.52
N ASP A 151 19.61 11.36 -32.83
CA ASP A 151 20.85 10.97 -33.48
C ASP A 151 21.98 11.85 -32.94
N GLY A 152 23.09 11.23 -32.54
CA GLY A 152 24.28 11.99 -32.16
C GLY A 152 25.25 11.17 -31.33
N ALA A 153 26.13 10.43 -32.00
CA ALA A 153 27.40 10.06 -31.39
C ALA A 153 28.13 11.35 -30.93
N PRO A 154 28.93 11.26 -29.86
CA PRO A 154 30.33 11.01 -30.15
C PRO A 154 30.93 9.88 -29.32
N ALA A 155 31.79 9.12 -30.00
CA ALA A 155 32.77 8.28 -29.37
C ALA A 155 33.66 9.13 -28.44
N THR A 156 33.59 8.87 -27.13
CA THR A 156 34.68 9.20 -26.21
C THR A 156 35.44 7.92 -25.90
N VAL A 157 36.57 7.77 -26.57
CA VAL A 157 37.63 6.82 -26.25
C VAL A 157 38.36 7.30 -24.99
N LYS A 158 38.47 6.43 -23.99
CA LYS A 158 39.58 6.24 -23.04
C LYS A 158 39.21 5.03 -22.16
N SER A 159 39.58 3.82 -22.56
CA SER A 159 40.85 3.19 -22.17
C SER A 159 41.07 3.20 -20.65
N SER A 160 40.40 2.28 -19.97
CA SER A 160 41.09 1.34 -19.08
C SER A 160 40.54 -0.03 -19.43
N ALA A 161 41.14 -0.65 -20.44
CA ALA A 161 41.06 -2.09 -20.59
C ALA A 161 41.70 -2.67 -19.31
N ALA A 162 40.87 -2.96 -18.30
CA ALA A 162 41.19 -4.09 -17.45
C ALA A 162 41.49 -5.25 -18.40
N PRO A 163 42.59 -6.01 -18.20
CA PRO A 163 42.86 -7.17 -19.04
C PRO A 163 41.56 -7.96 -19.12
N ALA A 164 41.11 -8.29 -20.34
CA ALA A 164 39.92 -9.11 -20.51
C ALA A 164 40.08 -10.29 -19.53
N PRO A 165 39.20 -10.44 -18.53
CA PRO A 165 39.40 -11.45 -17.51
C PRO A 165 39.59 -12.77 -18.23
N ASP A 166 40.66 -13.48 -17.90
CA ASP A 166 41.00 -14.74 -18.57
C ASP A 166 39.71 -15.56 -18.72
N PRO A 167 39.39 -16.08 -19.92
CA PRO A 167 38.13 -16.83 -20.14
C PRO A 167 37.93 -17.96 -19.12
N ARG A 168 39.04 -18.47 -18.58
CA ARG A 168 39.10 -19.41 -17.45
C ARG A 168 38.52 -18.84 -16.16
N TRP A 169 38.95 -17.65 -15.74
CA TRP A 169 38.45 -16.97 -14.55
C TRP A 169 37.00 -16.51 -14.71
N GLN A 170 36.59 -16.13 -15.92
CA GLN A 170 35.19 -15.83 -16.21
C GLN A 170 34.30 -17.06 -16.07
N ALA A 171 34.72 -18.20 -16.64
CA ALA A 171 34.00 -19.46 -16.49
C ALA A 171 33.95 -19.92 -15.02
N PHE A 172 35.05 -19.75 -14.28
CA PHE A 172 35.09 -20.04 -12.85
C PHE A 172 34.13 -19.14 -12.05
N GLY A 173 34.05 -17.84 -12.34
CA GLY A 173 33.12 -16.93 -11.67
C GLY A 173 31.66 -17.38 -11.82
N ILE A 174 31.25 -17.72 -13.05
CA ILE A 174 29.91 -18.26 -13.32
C ILE A 174 29.70 -19.59 -12.57
N LEU A 175 30.72 -20.45 -12.55
CA LEU A 175 30.63 -21.73 -11.87
C LEU A 175 30.49 -21.55 -10.36
N ALA A 176 31.32 -20.72 -9.74
CA ALA A 176 31.33 -20.46 -8.30
C ALA A 176 30.02 -19.81 -7.82
N GLU A 177 29.46 -18.86 -8.58
CA GLU A 177 28.17 -18.22 -8.24
C GLU A 177 26.99 -19.20 -8.29
N ASN A 178 27.04 -20.21 -9.16
CA ASN A 178 25.98 -21.18 -9.38
C ASN A 178 26.26 -22.55 -8.75
N THR A 179 27.32 -22.68 -7.94
CA THR A 179 27.64 -23.90 -7.19
C THR A 179 27.41 -23.64 -5.71
N THR A 180 26.69 -24.54 -5.04
CA THR A 180 26.61 -24.54 -3.58
C THR A 180 27.18 -25.85 -3.06
N VAL A 181 28.13 -25.72 -2.14
CA VAL A 181 28.75 -26.86 -1.46
C VAL A 181 28.42 -26.77 0.01
N ASP A 182 27.71 -27.75 0.52
CA ASP A 182 27.34 -27.83 1.93
C ASP A 182 27.50 -29.26 2.47
N ARG A 183 27.54 -29.38 3.80
CA ARG A 183 27.46 -30.66 4.49
C ARG A 183 26.01 -30.96 4.87
N VAL A 184 25.58 -32.21 4.71
CA VAL A 184 24.30 -32.67 5.25
C VAL A 184 24.41 -32.80 6.76
N SER A 185 23.66 -31.98 7.50
CA SER A 185 23.70 -31.89 8.97
C SER A 185 23.65 -33.25 9.66
N GLY A 186 24.60 -33.49 10.57
CA GLY A 186 24.71 -34.75 11.31
C GLY A 186 25.34 -35.92 10.54
N THR A 187 25.82 -35.71 9.31
CA THR A 187 26.39 -36.77 8.47
C THR A 187 27.75 -36.38 7.87
N TYR A 188 28.56 -37.37 7.48
CA TYR A 188 29.83 -37.15 6.76
C TYR A 188 29.63 -37.03 5.24
N ILE A 189 28.43 -36.61 4.81
CA ILE A 189 28.08 -36.47 3.40
C ILE A 189 28.22 -35.00 3.00
N LEU A 190 29.05 -34.77 1.99
CA LEU A 190 29.18 -33.49 1.30
C LEU A 190 28.25 -33.51 0.08
N GLN A 191 27.49 -32.44 -0.12
CA GLN A 191 26.64 -32.25 -1.28
C GLN A 191 27.16 -31.08 -2.11
N VAL A 192 27.31 -31.31 -3.41
CA VAL A 192 27.65 -30.28 -4.39
C VAL A 192 26.45 -30.10 -5.32
N GLN A 193 25.84 -28.92 -5.27
CA GLN A 193 24.66 -28.54 -6.03
C GLN A 193 25.06 -27.55 -7.12
N PHE A 194 24.56 -27.76 -8.35
CA PHE A 194 24.75 -26.81 -9.44
C PHE A 194 23.42 -26.45 -10.12
N TRP A 195 23.19 -25.15 -10.33
CA TRP A 195 22.03 -24.66 -11.07
C TRP A 195 22.41 -24.24 -12.49
N SER A 196 21.68 -24.74 -13.48
CA SER A 196 21.90 -24.41 -14.90
C SER A 196 20.60 -24.28 -15.67
N PRO A 197 20.51 -23.39 -16.67
CA PRO A 197 19.41 -23.38 -17.66
C PRO A 197 19.28 -24.68 -18.45
N ARG A 198 20.34 -25.49 -18.48
CA ARG A 198 20.40 -26.76 -19.22
C ARG A 198 20.58 -27.92 -18.26
N ALA A 199 19.61 -28.84 -18.24
CA ALA A 199 19.61 -30.05 -17.40
C ALA A 199 20.90 -30.88 -17.54
N GLU A 200 21.37 -31.07 -18.77
CA GLU A 200 22.60 -31.82 -19.06
C GLU A 200 23.85 -31.17 -18.44
N MET A 201 23.96 -29.83 -18.49
CA MET A 201 25.10 -29.13 -17.90
C MET A 201 25.08 -29.18 -16.38
N ALA A 202 23.90 -29.10 -15.76
CA ALA A 202 23.79 -29.21 -14.32
C ALA A 202 24.31 -30.56 -13.83
N GLN A 203 23.90 -31.64 -14.49
CA GLN A 203 24.37 -32.98 -14.17
C GLN A 203 25.88 -33.13 -14.40
N LYS A 204 26.36 -32.75 -15.59
CA LYS A 204 27.78 -32.90 -15.95
C LYS A 204 28.70 -32.15 -14.99
N ILE A 205 28.37 -30.91 -14.64
CA ILE A 205 29.19 -30.09 -13.74
C ILE A 205 29.18 -30.69 -12.34
N ALA A 206 28.01 -31.01 -11.78
CA ALA A 206 27.92 -31.60 -10.43
C ALA A 206 28.67 -32.93 -10.32
N SER A 207 28.52 -33.84 -11.29
CA SER A 207 29.26 -35.10 -11.32
C SER A 207 30.77 -34.90 -11.45
N LYS A 208 31.21 -34.00 -12.35
CA LYS A 208 32.64 -33.73 -12.56
C LYS A 208 33.28 -33.08 -11.32
N TYR A 209 32.53 -32.25 -10.60
CA TYR A 209 33.00 -31.64 -9.36
C TYR A 209 33.35 -32.71 -8.31
N ALA A 210 32.49 -33.72 -8.16
CA ALA A 210 32.74 -34.83 -7.24
C ALA A 210 33.92 -35.71 -7.68
N GLU A 211 34.02 -36.00 -8.98
CA GLU A 211 35.13 -36.78 -9.55
C GLU A 211 36.49 -36.10 -9.34
N ILE A 212 36.58 -34.80 -9.64
CA ILE A 212 37.82 -34.02 -9.49
C ILE A 212 38.23 -33.91 -8.04
N TYR A 213 37.28 -33.70 -7.12
CA TYR A 213 37.59 -33.68 -5.69
C TYR A 213 38.23 -34.99 -5.21
N ILE A 214 37.65 -36.14 -5.57
CA ILE A 214 38.19 -37.45 -5.17
C ILE A 214 39.55 -37.69 -5.82
N SER A 215 39.69 -37.40 -7.11
CA SER A 215 40.98 -37.52 -7.80
C SER A 215 42.05 -36.64 -7.16
N ASP A 216 41.71 -35.42 -6.74
CA ASP A 216 42.61 -34.47 -6.09
C ASP A 216 42.99 -34.92 -4.67
N GLN A 217 42.08 -35.56 -3.92
CA GLN A 217 42.38 -36.18 -2.62
C GLN A 217 43.33 -37.37 -2.77
N VAL A 218 43.09 -38.24 -3.76
CA VAL A 218 43.96 -39.40 -4.04
C VAL A 218 45.36 -38.92 -4.44
N GLU A 219 45.47 -37.96 -5.36
CA GLU A 219 46.74 -37.39 -5.81
C GLU A 219 47.51 -36.74 -4.64
N ALA A 220 46.85 -35.92 -3.81
CA ALA A 220 47.46 -35.29 -2.66
C ALA A 220 47.95 -36.33 -1.62
N LYS A 221 47.21 -37.43 -1.43
CA LYS A 221 47.60 -38.52 -0.54
C LYS A 221 48.78 -39.30 -1.10
N ASP A 222 48.76 -39.64 -2.38
CA ASP A 222 49.86 -40.32 -3.06
C ASP A 222 51.16 -39.51 -2.95
N GLU A 223 51.13 -38.20 -3.19
CA GLU A 223 52.29 -37.33 -2.99
C GLU A 223 52.78 -37.35 -1.54
N SER A 224 51.88 -37.30 -0.56
CA SER A 224 52.24 -37.35 0.86
C SER A 224 52.91 -38.68 1.23
N ILE A 225 52.40 -39.79 0.69
CA ILE A 225 52.95 -41.14 0.89
C ILE A 225 54.32 -41.25 0.23
N VAL A 226 54.48 -40.79 -1.02
CA VAL A 226 55.75 -40.84 -1.75
C VAL A 226 56.81 -40.01 -1.01
N ARG A 227 56.47 -38.82 -0.51
CA ARG A 227 57.40 -37.99 0.29
C ARG A 227 57.80 -38.68 1.60
N ALA A 228 56.83 -39.22 2.35
CA ALA A 228 57.11 -39.93 3.59
C ALA A 228 57.99 -41.17 3.37
N ARG A 229 57.75 -41.92 2.28
CA ARG A 229 58.58 -43.06 1.88
C ARG A 229 60.00 -42.63 1.50
N GLY A 230 60.13 -41.55 0.74
CA GLY A 230 61.44 -40.99 0.37
C GLY A 230 62.26 -40.63 1.59
N ALA A 231 61.65 -39.94 2.57
CA ALA A 231 62.31 -39.57 3.82
C ALA A 231 62.73 -40.79 4.65
N LEU A 232 61.86 -41.80 4.78
CA LEU A 232 62.16 -43.02 5.54
C LEU A 232 63.26 -43.87 4.88
N ALA A 233 63.26 -43.94 3.54
CA ALA A 233 64.30 -44.64 2.78
C ALA A 233 65.66 -43.95 2.91
N GLU A 234 65.68 -42.61 2.89
CA GLU A 234 66.88 -41.82 3.13
C GLU A 234 67.42 -42.05 4.56
N GLU A 235 66.54 -41.98 5.57
CA GLU A 235 66.90 -42.25 6.96
C GLU A 235 67.49 -43.66 7.12
N LEU A 236 66.87 -44.68 6.54
CA LEU A 236 67.38 -46.06 6.56
C LEU A 236 68.80 -46.15 5.99
N GLU A 237 69.08 -45.52 4.85
CA GLU A 237 70.42 -45.52 4.27
C GLU A 237 71.44 -44.75 5.12
N THR A 238 71.05 -43.64 5.76
CA THR A 238 71.95 -42.90 6.65
C THR A 238 72.33 -43.71 7.89
N VAL A 239 71.37 -44.38 8.52
CA VAL A 239 71.59 -45.23 9.70
C VAL A 239 72.38 -46.48 9.31
N ARG A 240 72.09 -47.08 8.15
CA ARG A 240 72.85 -48.21 7.60
C ARG A 240 74.34 -47.88 7.46
N LYS A 241 74.66 -46.72 6.87
CA LYS A 241 76.06 -46.26 6.72
C LYS A 241 76.75 -46.08 8.07
N ARG A 242 76.11 -45.38 9.01
CA ARG A 242 76.66 -45.16 10.36
C ARG A 242 76.92 -46.46 11.11
N SER A 243 76.00 -47.42 11.01
CA SER A 243 76.18 -48.75 11.63
C SER A 243 77.38 -49.50 11.04
N VAL A 244 77.52 -49.52 9.71
CA VAL A 244 78.67 -50.17 9.04
C VAL A 244 79.98 -49.48 9.40
N ASP A 245 80.03 -48.14 9.42
CA ASP A 245 81.23 -47.38 9.76
C ASP A 245 81.67 -47.61 11.21
N ALA A 246 80.72 -47.69 12.15
CA ALA A 246 81.00 -48.00 13.56
C ALA A 246 81.53 -49.43 13.74
N GLU A 247 80.95 -50.42 13.05
CA GLU A 247 81.46 -51.80 13.06
C GLU A 247 82.87 -51.89 12.47
N LEU A 248 83.13 -51.18 11.38
CA LEU A 248 84.47 -51.09 10.78
C LEU A 248 85.47 -50.42 11.74
N ALA A 249 85.06 -49.39 12.49
CA ALA A 249 85.90 -48.74 13.49
C ALA A 249 86.27 -49.70 14.64
N VAL A 250 85.31 -50.50 15.13
CA VAL A 250 85.58 -51.56 16.12
C VAL A 250 86.57 -52.57 15.59
N GLN A 251 86.40 -53.05 14.35
CA GLN A 251 87.30 -54.03 13.75
C GLN A 251 88.72 -53.50 13.57
N LYS A 252 88.87 -52.28 13.04
CA LYS A 252 90.19 -51.61 12.91
C LYS A 252 90.85 -51.41 14.26
N PHE A 253 90.09 -50.97 15.26
CA PHE A 253 90.62 -50.76 16.60
C PHE A 253 91.11 -52.07 17.24
N ARG A 254 90.41 -53.19 16.98
CA ARG A 254 90.82 -54.55 17.39
C ARG A 254 92.08 -55.04 16.68
N THR A 255 92.30 -54.70 15.40
CA THR A 255 93.49 -55.14 14.65
C THR A 255 94.74 -54.33 14.98
N ASP A 256 94.59 -53.04 15.25
CA ASP A 256 95.72 -52.11 15.31
C ASP A 256 96.32 -51.96 16.72
N ASN A 257 95.61 -52.39 17.78
CA ASN A 257 96.04 -52.19 19.18
C ASN A 257 96.32 -53.50 19.92
N THR A 258 97.45 -53.57 20.63
CA THR A 258 97.74 -54.63 21.62
C THR A 258 96.92 -54.47 22.89
N LEU A 259 96.22 -55.53 23.30
CA LEU A 259 95.25 -55.56 24.41
C LEU A 259 95.88 -55.18 25.77
N THR A 260 95.82 -53.90 26.11
CA THR A 260 96.15 -53.33 27.43
C THR A 260 94.88 -52.93 28.19
N LYS A 261 94.97 -52.72 29.53
CA LYS A 261 93.81 -52.40 30.38
C LYS A 261 93.07 -51.13 29.92
N GLU A 262 93.77 -50.13 29.38
CA GLU A 262 93.17 -48.90 28.85
C GLU A 262 92.50 -49.10 27.48
N THR A 263 93.09 -49.91 26.59
CA THR A 263 92.51 -50.22 25.27
C THR A 263 91.24 -51.09 25.36
N LEU A 264 91.09 -51.87 26.45
CA LEU A 264 89.89 -52.68 26.67
C LEU A 264 88.66 -51.83 27.03
N VAL A 265 88.85 -50.72 27.76
CA VAL A 265 87.75 -49.80 28.12
C VAL A 265 87.25 -49.06 26.88
N THR A 266 88.17 -48.56 26.04
CA THR A 266 87.84 -47.87 24.80
C THR A 266 87.21 -48.80 23.77
N LEU A 267 87.69 -50.05 23.67
CA LEU A 267 87.04 -51.06 22.83
C LEU A 267 85.61 -51.35 23.27
N SER A 268 85.38 -51.52 24.59
CA SER A 268 84.03 -51.73 25.14
C SER A 268 83.08 -50.57 24.85
N GLN A 269 83.57 -49.33 24.90
CA GLN A 269 82.79 -48.14 24.52
C GLN A 269 82.39 -48.15 23.04
N LEU A 270 83.33 -48.46 22.13
CA LEU A 270 83.05 -48.57 20.69
C LEU A 270 82.09 -49.73 20.37
N GLU A 271 82.18 -50.85 21.09
CA GLU A 271 81.27 -51.98 20.95
C GLU A 271 79.84 -51.64 21.40
N LEU A 272 79.70 -50.89 22.50
CA LEU A 272 78.40 -50.35 22.94
C LEU A 272 77.82 -49.36 21.92
N GLU A 273 78.65 -48.51 21.33
CA GLU A 273 78.23 -47.59 20.28
C GLU A 273 77.78 -48.33 19.00
N ALA A 274 78.55 -49.31 18.53
CA ALA A 274 78.23 -50.11 17.35
C ALA A 274 76.94 -50.93 17.55
N SER A 275 76.77 -51.54 18.73
CA SER A 275 75.55 -52.29 19.06
C SER A 275 74.31 -51.39 19.18
N SER A 276 74.46 -50.16 19.69
CA SER A 276 73.38 -49.18 19.73
C SER A 276 72.94 -48.74 18.33
N LEU A 277 73.88 -48.42 17.44
CA LEU A 277 73.59 -48.05 16.05
C LEU A 277 72.96 -49.20 15.26
N LYS A 278 73.37 -50.44 15.52
CA LYS A 278 72.75 -51.63 14.93
C LYS A 278 71.30 -51.80 15.38
N ALA A 279 71.00 -51.63 16.66
CA ALA A 279 69.63 -51.68 17.16
C ALA A 279 68.75 -50.58 16.55
N GLN A 280 69.30 -49.37 16.36
CA GLN A 280 68.59 -48.28 15.66
C GLN A 280 68.31 -48.65 14.19
N TYR A 281 69.28 -49.25 13.49
CA TYR A 281 69.08 -49.72 12.12
C TYR A 281 67.94 -50.75 12.02
N GLU A 282 67.95 -51.76 12.90
CA GLU A 282 66.92 -52.81 12.93
C GLU A 282 65.53 -52.22 13.23
N GLN A 283 65.44 -51.22 14.11
CA GLN A 283 64.20 -50.51 14.40
C GLN A 283 63.66 -49.75 13.17
N VAL A 284 64.51 -48.97 12.50
CA VAL A 284 64.11 -48.22 11.29
C VAL A 284 63.74 -49.17 10.15
N LEU A 285 64.44 -50.29 10.02
CA LEU A 285 64.13 -51.33 9.03
C LEU A 285 62.75 -51.96 9.29
N GLN A 286 62.42 -52.29 10.55
CA GLN A 286 61.11 -52.79 10.93
C GLN A 286 60.01 -51.77 10.66
N GLN A 287 60.24 -50.50 11.01
CA GLN A 287 59.30 -49.41 10.73
C GLN A 287 59.07 -49.22 9.23
N HIS A 288 60.13 -49.32 8.42
CA HIS A 288 60.04 -49.28 6.96
C HIS A 288 59.24 -50.46 6.39
N GLN A 289 59.48 -51.68 6.86
CA GLN A 289 58.71 -52.87 6.45
C GLN A 289 57.24 -52.76 6.85
N ALA A 290 56.95 -52.32 8.07
CA ALA A 290 55.58 -52.09 8.54
C ALA A 290 54.86 -51.01 7.73
N SER A 291 55.56 -49.93 7.37
CA SER A 291 55.03 -48.87 6.51
C SER A 291 54.66 -49.40 5.13
N LEU A 292 55.48 -50.28 4.53
CA LEU A 292 55.16 -50.88 3.22
C LEU A 292 53.91 -51.76 3.24
N GLN A 293 53.65 -52.48 4.33
CA GLN A 293 52.47 -53.35 4.45
C GLN A 293 51.17 -52.55 4.57
N ASN A 294 51.19 -51.47 5.36
CA ASN A 294 50.01 -50.62 5.62
C ASN A 294 49.51 -49.86 4.37
N LEU A 295 50.33 -49.72 3.32
CA LEU A 295 49.97 -49.00 2.09
C LEU A 295 48.87 -49.68 1.28
N SER A 296 48.74 -51.01 1.38
CA SER A 296 47.74 -51.75 0.61
C SER A 296 46.30 -51.51 1.07
N MET A 297 46.10 -50.94 2.27
CA MET A 297 44.79 -50.79 2.90
C MET A 297 44.27 -49.34 2.95
N ALA A 298 45.11 -48.33 2.76
CA ALA A 298 44.79 -46.92 3.07
C ALA A 298 44.33 -46.05 1.88
N LEU A 299 43.88 -46.64 0.77
CA LEU A 299 43.74 -45.90 -0.50
C LEU A 299 42.38 -45.22 -0.76
N THR A 300 41.39 -45.28 0.14
CA THR A 300 40.05 -44.70 -0.20
C THR A 300 39.31 -44.08 0.98
N GLU A 301 39.74 -42.88 1.42
CA GLU A 301 39.03 -42.08 2.44
C GLU A 301 37.75 -41.38 1.90
N ALA A 302 37.56 -41.31 0.57
CA ALA A 302 36.40 -40.65 -0.03
C ALA A 302 35.76 -41.52 -1.10
N ARG A 303 34.44 -41.70 -1.03
CA ARG A 303 33.67 -42.48 -2.01
C ARG A 303 32.45 -41.71 -2.48
N ILE A 304 32.18 -41.76 -3.79
CA ILE A 304 30.92 -41.26 -4.37
C ILE A 304 29.78 -42.17 -3.90
N ILE A 305 28.79 -41.60 -3.22
CA ILE A 305 27.60 -42.33 -2.77
C ILE A 305 26.60 -42.44 -3.91
N SER A 306 26.42 -41.34 -4.64
CA SER A 306 25.51 -41.23 -5.77
C SER A 306 26.06 -40.22 -6.79
N GLU A 307 26.12 -40.64 -8.06
CA GLU A 307 26.34 -39.73 -9.18
C GLU A 307 25.18 -38.72 -9.28
N ALA A 308 25.47 -37.55 -9.85
CA ALA A 308 24.45 -36.51 -9.97
C ALA A 308 23.33 -36.99 -10.91
N PRO A 309 22.05 -36.96 -10.49
CA PRO A 309 20.93 -37.40 -11.31
C PRO A 309 20.61 -36.38 -12.41
N TYR A 310 20.05 -36.85 -13.53
CA TYR A 310 19.53 -35.98 -14.58
C TYR A 310 18.24 -35.27 -14.11
N PRO A 311 18.20 -33.93 -14.05
CA PRO A 311 17.02 -33.22 -13.57
C PRO A 311 15.89 -33.22 -14.63
N SER A 312 14.79 -33.89 -14.32
CA SER A 312 13.63 -34.02 -15.20
C SER A 312 12.68 -32.82 -15.17
N SER A 313 12.75 -32.00 -14.13
CA SER A 313 11.94 -30.78 -13.97
C SER A 313 12.79 -29.61 -13.47
N PRO A 314 12.47 -28.37 -13.87
CA PRO A 314 13.15 -27.20 -13.33
C PRO A 314 12.83 -27.00 -11.85
N SER A 315 13.85 -26.62 -11.08
CA SER A 315 13.77 -26.34 -9.64
C SER A 315 13.27 -24.91 -9.39
N SER A 316 13.61 -23.97 -10.29
CA SER A 316 13.09 -22.60 -10.26
C SER A 316 12.69 -22.10 -11.65
N PRO A 317 11.69 -21.22 -11.74
CA PRO A 317 10.79 -20.73 -10.68
C PRO A 317 9.70 -21.74 -10.27
N ASN A 318 9.25 -21.69 -9.01
CA ASN A 318 8.09 -22.48 -8.55
C ASN A 318 6.80 -21.94 -9.19
N ARG A 319 6.30 -22.63 -10.21
CA ARG A 319 5.13 -22.20 -11.01
C ARG A 319 3.90 -21.88 -10.15
N SER A 320 3.63 -22.69 -9.14
CA SER A 320 2.51 -22.48 -8.21
C SER A 320 2.67 -21.22 -7.36
N LEU A 321 3.88 -21.00 -6.82
CA LEU A 321 4.19 -19.84 -5.98
C LEU A 321 4.13 -18.54 -6.79
N VAL A 322 4.71 -18.51 -7.98
CA VAL A 322 4.66 -17.34 -8.87
C VAL A 322 3.21 -16.99 -9.24
N LEU A 323 2.41 -17.98 -9.63
CA LEU A 323 1.00 -17.76 -9.94
C LEU A 323 0.21 -17.26 -8.71
N ALA A 324 0.46 -17.84 -7.53
CA ALA A 324 -0.19 -17.42 -6.29
C ALA A 324 0.12 -15.95 -5.96
N ILE A 325 1.39 -15.54 -6.07
CA ILE A 325 1.81 -14.16 -5.84
C ILE A 325 1.17 -13.21 -6.85
N CYS A 326 1.18 -13.55 -8.15
CA CYS A 326 0.59 -12.71 -9.19
C CYS A 326 -0.93 -12.54 -9.01
N VAL A 327 -1.65 -13.60 -8.64
CA VAL A 327 -3.09 -13.55 -8.36
C VAL A 327 -3.36 -12.70 -7.11
N MET A 328 -2.58 -12.89 -6.04
CA MET A 328 -2.71 -12.12 -4.80
C MET A 328 -2.49 -10.62 -5.04
N LEU A 329 -1.41 -10.26 -5.76
CA LEU A 329 -1.13 -8.87 -6.12
C LEU A 329 -2.21 -8.27 -7.01
N GLY A 330 -2.67 -9.02 -8.03
CA GLY A 330 -3.77 -8.60 -8.90
C GLY A 330 -5.07 -8.35 -8.11
N GLY A 331 -5.39 -9.24 -7.17
CA GLY A 331 -6.54 -9.09 -6.27
C GLY A 331 -6.41 -7.88 -5.33
N MET A 332 -5.24 -7.65 -4.75
CA MET A 332 -4.99 -6.49 -3.88
C MET A 332 -5.16 -5.17 -4.63
N ILE A 333 -4.59 -5.05 -5.83
CA ILE A 333 -4.74 -3.87 -6.68
C ILE A 333 -6.20 -3.68 -7.08
N GLY A 334 -6.89 -4.76 -7.46
CA GLY A 334 -8.31 -4.74 -7.78
C GLY A 334 -9.17 -4.27 -6.62
N ALA A 335 -8.89 -4.75 -5.40
CA ALA A 335 -9.59 -4.34 -4.19
C ALA A 335 -9.35 -2.86 -3.84
N GLY A 336 -8.11 -2.38 -3.97
CA GLY A 336 -7.76 -0.98 -3.75
C GLY A 336 -8.48 -0.05 -4.73
N LEU A 337 -8.40 -0.34 -6.02
CA LEU A 337 -9.09 0.44 -7.06
C LEU A 337 -10.61 0.33 -6.96
N GLY A 338 -11.15 -0.84 -6.62
CA GLY A 338 -12.57 -1.06 -6.35
C GLY A 338 -13.06 -0.25 -5.16
N GLY A 339 -12.29 -0.20 -4.07
CA GLY A 339 -12.59 0.63 -2.91
C GLY A 339 -12.59 2.14 -3.23
N ILE A 340 -11.60 2.61 -4.01
CA ILE A 340 -11.56 4.00 -4.48
C ILE A 340 -12.78 4.33 -5.36
N ARG A 341 -13.16 3.41 -6.25
CA ARG A 341 -14.34 3.57 -7.11
C ARG A 341 -15.62 3.68 -6.28
N GLU A 342 -15.81 2.77 -5.33
CA GLU A 342 -16.97 2.77 -4.43
C GLU A 342 -17.04 4.05 -3.60
N TYR A 343 -15.91 4.51 -3.05
CA TYR A 343 -15.84 5.78 -2.32
C TYR A 343 -16.21 6.98 -3.20
N ARG A 344 -15.94 6.91 -4.51
CA ARG A 344 -16.27 7.98 -5.45
C ARG A 344 -17.75 7.98 -5.90
N GLU A 345 -18.47 6.87 -5.80
CA GLU A 345 -19.82 6.73 -6.38
C GLU A 345 -20.95 7.16 -5.42
N ARG A 346 -20.67 7.36 -4.12
CA ARG A 346 -21.67 7.61 -3.07
C ARG A 346 -22.35 8.99 -3.07
N PHE A 347 -21.75 10.01 -3.67
CA PHE A 347 -22.18 11.42 -3.52
C PHE A 347 -22.57 12.08 -4.84
N PHE A 348 -23.46 13.09 -4.82
CA PHE A 348 -23.78 13.89 -6.01
C PHE A 348 -22.57 14.74 -6.43
N ARG A 349 -22.12 14.57 -7.68
CA ARG A 349 -20.99 15.31 -8.25
C ARG A 349 -21.30 15.96 -9.60
N THR A 350 -22.31 15.47 -10.30
CA THR A 350 -22.74 15.95 -11.63
C THR A 350 -24.26 16.16 -11.63
N THR A 351 -24.76 17.04 -12.49
CA THR A 351 -26.20 17.29 -12.66
C THR A 351 -26.93 16.05 -13.20
N ALA A 352 -26.28 15.28 -14.07
CA ALA A 352 -26.82 14.03 -14.61
C ALA A 352 -27.19 13.04 -13.49
N GLN A 353 -26.34 12.93 -12.47
CA GLN A 353 -26.60 12.04 -11.33
C GLN A 353 -27.84 12.45 -10.54
N VAL A 354 -28.18 13.73 -10.46
CA VAL A 354 -29.40 14.18 -9.79
C VAL A 354 -30.62 13.70 -10.57
N ARG A 355 -30.61 13.89 -11.89
CA ARG A 355 -31.68 13.45 -12.79
C ARG A 355 -31.83 11.93 -12.79
N ASP A 356 -30.74 11.19 -12.92
CA ASP A 356 -30.75 9.73 -12.97
C ASP A 356 -31.20 9.10 -11.64
N GLU A 357 -30.80 9.69 -10.52
CA GLU A 357 -31.01 9.11 -9.18
C GLU A 357 -32.37 9.50 -8.57
N LEU A 358 -32.80 10.75 -8.78
CA LEU A 358 -33.98 11.35 -8.15
C LEU A 358 -35.11 11.67 -9.14
N GLY A 359 -34.86 11.67 -10.45
CA GLY A 359 -35.83 12.09 -11.46
C GLY A 359 -36.10 13.60 -11.50
N LEU A 360 -35.29 14.41 -10.79
CA LEU A 360 -35.45 15.86 -10.66
C LEU A 360 -34.39 16.62 -11.45
N ASP A 361 -34.72 17.83 -11.88
CA ASP A 361 -33.79 18.71 -12.58
C ASP A 361 -32.88 19.48 -11.61
N THR A 362 -31.62 19.70 -12.04
CA THR A 362 -30.69 20.53 -11.27
C THR A 362 -30.87 21.99 -11.67
N LEU A 363 -31.37 22.81 -10.75
CA LEU A 363 -31.64 24.24 -10.98
C LEU A 363 -30.36 25.07 -11.00
N GLY A 364 -29.28 24.58 -10.39
CA GLY A 364 -28.00 25.27 -10.34
C GLY A 364 -26.97 24.60 -9.44
N MET A 365 -25.72 25.01 -9.62
CA MET A 365 -24.59 24.67 -8.74
C MET A 365 -24.05 25.95 -8.13
N ILE A 366 -24.10 26.02 -6.80
CA ILE A 366 -23.70 27.17 -6.01
C ILE A 366 -22.27 26.93 -5.49
N PRO A 367 -21.30 27.78 -5.83
CA PRO A 367 -19.94 27.63 -5.33
C PRO A 367 -19.87 27.86 -3.82
N LEU A 368 -18.88 27.26 -3.16
CA LEU A 368 -18.59 27.57 -1.76
C LEU A 368 -18.26 29.06 -1.60
N LEU A 369 -18.98 29.76 -0.72
CA LEU A 369 -18.79 31.19 -0.46
C LEU A 369 -18.03 31.40 0.84
N ASP A 370 -17.02 32.28 0.81
CA ASP A 370 -16.31 32.75 1.99
C ASP A 370 -16.97 34.04 2.52
N GLY A 371 -18.04 33.89 3.32
CA GLY A 371 -18.73 35.00 3.97
C GLY A 371 -17.96 35.54 5.17
N LYS A 372 -17.73 36.86 5.22
CA LYS A 372 -17.13 37.53 6.40
C LYS A 372 -18.23 37.98 7.37
N PRO A 373 -18.05 37.77 8.69
CA PRO A 373 -18.95 38.33 9.70
C PRO A 373 -18.85 39.85 9.69
N ILE A 374 -19.99 40.53 9.72
CA ILE A 374 -20.06 41.99 9.72
C ILE A 374 -20.23 42.45 11.18
N SER A 375 -19.29 43.25 11.68
CA SER A 375 -19.37 43.82 13.02
C SER A 375 -20.55 44.79 13.12
N ARG A 376 -21.44 44.59 14.09
CA ARG A 376 -22.68 45.34 14.26
C ARG A 376 -22.50 46.46 15.29
N ASN A 377 -23.03 47.65 14.99
CA ASN A 377 -23.28 48.68 16.02
C ASN A 377 -24.62 48.37 16.68
N LYS A 378 -24.63 48.08 17.99
CA LYS A 378 -25.86 48.09 18.80
C LYS A 378 -26.43 49.50 18.79
N ARG A 379 -27.44 49.77 17.99
CA ARG A 379 -28.35 50.90 18.20
C ARG A 379 -29.60 50.35 18.84
N ASP A 380 -29.99 50.91 19.97
CA ASP A 380 -31.32 50.68 20.53
C ASP A 380 -32.35 51.26 19.54
N PRO A 381 -33.35 50.46 19.11
CA PRO A 381 -34.44 50.99 18.30
C PRO A 381 -35.21 52.04 19.11
N ALA A 382 -35.32 53.26 18.60
CA ALA A 382 -36.24 54.25 19.15
C ALA A 382 -37.69 53.81 18.86
N ASP A 383 -38.57 53.94 19.85
CA ASP A 383 -39.98 53.56 19.74
C ASP A 383 -40.66 54.24 18.54
N GLY A 384 -41.04 53.45 17.54
CA GLY A 384 -41.88 53.87 16.41
C GLY A 384 -41.24 53.87 15.02
N GLU A 385 -39.92 53.65 14.89
CA GLU A 385 -39.26 53.54 13.58
C GLU A 385 -39.47 52.16 12.93
N PRO A 386 -39.69 52.08 11.60
CA PRO A 386 -39.76 50.82 10.89
C PRO A 386 -38.44 50.07 11.05
N SER A 387 -38.52 48.90 11.67
CA SER A 387 -37.32 48.10 11.92
C SER A 387 -36.86 47.43 10.63
N PHE A 388 -35.59 47.67 10.31
CA PHE A 388 -34.99 47.25 9.06
C PHE A 388 -34.30 45.89 9.21
N ILE A 389 -34.20 45.16 8.11
CA ILE A 389 -33.40 43.94 8.02
C ILE A 389 -31.92 44.30 8.26
N GLU A 390 -31.27 43.64 9.21
CA GLU A 390 -29.87 43.84 9.57
C GLU A 390 -29.01 42.62 9.27
N VAL A 391 -28.27 42.68 8.17
CA VAL A 391 -27.43 41.59 7.69
C VAL A 391 -26.17 41.44 8.56
N GLY A 392 -26.08 40.34 9.31
CA GLY A 392 -24.93 40.02 10.18
C GLY A 392 -23.77 39.34 9.47
N ASN A 393 -24.00 38.79 8.28
CA ASN A 393 -22.97 38.13 7.48
C ASN A 393 -23.16 38.50 6.01
N SER A 394 -22.08 38.97 5.38
CA SER A 394 -22.04 39.38 3.97
C SER A 394 -22.55 38.31 2.98
N ALA A 395 -22.49 37.03 3.33
CA ALA A 395 -23.03 35.95 2.50
C ALA A 395 -24.57 36.01 2.35
N PHE A 396 -25.30 36.51 3.36
CA PHE A 396 -26.77 36.60 3.32
C PHE A 396 -27.30 37.74 2.45
N SER A 397 -26.42 38.66 2.01
CA SER A 397 -26.69 39.66 0.98
C SER A 397 -25.71 39.59 -0.19
N TRP A 398 -25.18 38.40 -0.47
CA TRP A 398 -24.14 38.20 -1.48
C TRP A 398 -24.55 38.71 -2.86
N VAL A 399 -25.81 38.46 -3.25
CA VAL A 399 -26.32 38.85 -4.58
C VAL A 399 -26.50 40.37 -4.73
N GLU A 400 -26.64 41.11 -3.62
CA GLU A 400 -26.68 42.58 -3.67
C GLU A 400 -25.30 43.16 -4.05
N GLN A 401 -24.23 42.57 -3.49
CA GLN A 401 -22.85 42.99 -3.76
C GLN A 401 -22.32 42.44 -5.09
N HIS A 402 -22.75 41.23 -5.48
CA HIS A 402 -22.29 40.55 -6.69
C HIS A 402 -23.45 40.08 -7.58
N PRO A 403 -24.19 40.99 -8.24
CA PRO A 403 -25.36 40.65 -9.05
C PRO A 403 -25.05 39.73 -10.25
N HIS A 404 -23.82 39.72 -10.76
CA HIS A 404 -23.39 38.91 -11.91
C HIS A 404 -22.61 37.65 -11.50
N SER A 405 -22.68 37.25 -10.22
CA SER A 405 -22.01 36.04 -9.73
C SER A 405 -22.74 34.75 -10.16
N GLU A 406 -22.01 33.63 -10.18
CA GLU A 406 -22.62 32.30 -10.41
C GLU A 406 -23.71 31.97 -9.39
N PHE A 407 -23.58 32.48 -8.16
CA PHE A 407 -24.61 32.38 -7.14
C PHE A 407 -25.90 33.09 -7.58
N ALA A 408 -25.79 34.33 -8.06
CA ALA A 408 -26.93 35.11 -8.53
C ALA A 408 -27.62 34.46 -9.74
N GLU A 409 -26.84 33.91 -10.68
CA GLU A 409 -27.38 33.14 -11.82
C GLU A 409 -28.12 31.87 -11.38
N ALA A 410 -27.63 31.16 -10.37
CA ALA A 410 -28.35 30.00 -9.81
C ALA A 410 -29.71 30.42 -9.22
N MET A 411 -29.78 31.55 -8.50
CA MET A 411 -31.04 32.07 -7.97
C MET A 411 -32.00 32.54 -9.07
N ARG A 412 -31.49 33.16 -10.15
CA ARG A 412 -32.29 33.49 -11.34
C ARG A 412 -32.84 32.24 -12.02
N SER A 413 -32.04 31.19 -12.10
CA SER A 413 -32.45 29.89 -12.68
C SER A 413 -33.57 29.26 -11.85
N VAL A 414 -33.48 29.33 -10.51
CA VAL A 414 -34.56 28.91 -9.61
C VAL A 414 -35.84 29.71 -9.86
N LYS A 415 -35.73 31.03 -9.99
CA LYS A 415 -36.90 31.86 -10.32
C LYS A 415 -37.53 31.44 -11.65
N VAL A 416 -36.74 31.20 -12.69
CA VAL A 416 -37.26 30.76 -14.00
C VAL A 416 -37.98 29.42 -13.88
N ALA A 417 -37.41 28.45 -13.16
CA ALA A 417 -38.07 27.15 -12.93
C ALA A 417 -39.39 27.31 -12.17
N VAL A 418 -39.40 28.09 -11.09
CA VAL A 418 -40.61 28.49 -10.34
C VAL A 418 -41.63 29.17 -11.26
N ASP A 419 -41.18 29.99 -12.21
CA ASP A 419 -42.06 30.71 -13.12
C ASP A 419 -42.72 29.82 -14.17
N VAL A 420 -42.02 28.77 -14.59
CA VAL A 420 -42.43 27.83 -15.62
C VAL A 420 -43.25 26.67 -15.05
N GLU A 421 -42.81 26.08 -13.93
CA GLU A 421 -43.40 24.86 -13.38
C GLU A 421 -44.61 25.13 -12.49
N LEU A 422 -44.62 26.24 -11.75
CA LEU A 422 -45.75 26.52 -10.86
C LEU A 422 -46.93 27.12 -11.64
N PRO A 423 -48.17 26.78 -11.24
CA PRO A 423 -49.37 27.36 -11.83
C PRO A 423 -49.35 28.89 -11.80
N ARG A 424 -49.97 29.52 -12.81
CA ARG A 424 -50.12 30.99 -12.87
C ARG A 424 -51.09 31.47 -11.78
N LYS A 425 -50.57 31.65 -10.57
CA LYS A 425 -51.23 32.29 -9.42
C LYS A 425 -50.72 33.72 -9.25
N SER A 426 -51.51 34.56 -8.58
CA SER A 426 -51.11 35.93 -8.19
C SER A 426 -49.92 35.95 -7.23
N THR A 427 -49.80 34.88 -6.43
CA THR A 427 -48.74 34.68 -5.44
C THR A 427 -48.20 33.27 -5.55
N LYS A 428 -46.88 33.13 -5.47
CA LYS A 428 -46.17 31.86 -5.47
C LYS A 428 -45.48 31.65 -4.12
N ALA A 429 -45.91 30.63 -3.38
CA ALA A 429 -45.31 30.22 -2.11
C ALA A 429 -44.28 29.10 -2.34
N ILE A 430 -43.01 29.38 -2.10
CA ILE A 430 -41.88 28.49 -2.39
C ILE A 430 -41.17 28.13 -1.10
N GLY A 431 -41.04 26.83 -0.83
CA GLY A 431 -40.26 26.33 0.31
C GLY A 431 -38.83 25.97 -0.08
N ILE A 432 -37.87 26.34 0.74
CA ILE A 432 -36.48 25.86 0.63
C ILE A 432 -36.26 24.81 1.71
N VAL A 433 -35.90 23.60 1.30
CA VAL A 433 -35.72 22.45 2.20
C VAL A 433 -34.40 21.75 1.94
N SER A 434 -33.84 21.09 2.95
CA SER A 434 -32.62 20.29 2.84
C SER A 434 -32.80 18.95 3.53
N CYS A 435 -32.03 17.93 3.16
CA CYS A 435 -32.10 16.61 3.81
C CYS A 435 -31.37 16.62 5.16
N LEU A 436 -30.28 17.38 5.25
CA LEU A 436 -29.45 17.49 6.45
C LEU A 436 -29.34 18.95 6.94
N PRO A 437 -29.10 19.17 8.24
CA PRO A 437 -28.73 20.47 8.77
C PRO A 437 -27.43 20.97 8.14
N GLY A 438 -27.32 22.28 7.90
CA GLY A 438 -26.06 22.89 7.43
C GLY A 438 -25.78 22.78 5.92
N GLU A 439 -26.70 22.23 5.11
CA GLU A 439 -26.55 22.20 3.63
C GLU A 439 -26.70 23.58 2.98
N GLY A 440 -27.12 24.60 3.73
CA GLY A 440 -27.18 26.00 3.29
C GLY A 440 -28.56 26.49 2.83
N LYS A 441 -29.65 25.82 3.22
CA LYS A 441 -31.04 26.22 2.95
C LYS A 441 -31.34 27.69 3.25
N SER A 442 -30.95 28.19 4.43
CA SER A 442 -31.22 29.57 4.88
C SER A 442 -30.47 30.59 4.03
N LEU A 443 -29.23 30.28 3.64
CA LEU A 443 -28.43 31.14 2.76
C LEU A 443 -29.08 31.26 1.38
N VAL A 444 -29.55 30.14 0.83
CA VAL A 444 -30.29 30.08 -0.44
C VAL A 444 -31.61 30.85 -0.34
N ALA A 445 -32.38 30.66 0.73
CA ALA A 445 -33.67 31.34 0.95
C ALA A 445 -33.51 32.86 1.00
N ALA A 446 -32.55 33.37 1.78
CA ALA A 446 -32.28 34.81 1.88
C ALA A 446 -31.91 35.43 0.52
N ASN A 447 -30.96 34.82 -0.18
CA ASN A 447 -30.48 35.37 -1.45
C ASN A 447 -31.49 35.18 -2.60
N LEU A 448 -32.31 34.13 -2.59
CA LEU A 448 -33.43 33.99 -3.52
C LEU A 448 -34.44 35.13 -3.32
N ALA A 449 -34.81 35.41 -2.07
CA ALA A 449 -35.73 36.50 -1.75
C ALA A 449 -35.16 37.86 -2.15
N LEU A 450 -33.85 38.09 -1.99
CA LEU A 450 -33.18 39.29 -2.48
C LEU A 450 -33.21 39.40 -4.01
N VAL A 451 -32.95 38.32 -4.75
CA VAL A 451 -33.02 38.32 -6.23
C VAL A 451 -34.42 38.68 -6.72
N LEU A 452 -35.45 38.09 -6.10
CA LEU A 452 -36.85 38.42 -6.41
C LEU A 452 -37.16 39.90 -6.13
N ALA A 453 -36.69 40.42 -5.00
CA ALA A 453 -36.92 41.81 -4.61
C ALA A 453 -36.14 42.82 -5.47
N ILE A 454 -34.91 42.51 -5.88
CA ILE A 454 -34.11 43.32 -6.84
C ILE A 454 -34.86 43.46 -8.16
N GLN A 455 -35.54 42.39 -8.61
CA GLN A 455 -36.41 42.40 -9.78
C GLN A 455 -37.78 43.07 -9.53
N ARG A 456 -37.90 43.83 -8.44
CA ARG A 456 -39.09 44.59 -8.02
C ARG A 456 -40.32 43.72 -7.72
N CYS A 457 -40.15 42.41 -7.51
CA CYS A 457 -41.24 41.58 -7.02
C CYS A 457 -41.47 41.81 -5.53
N ARG A 458 -42.73 42.03 -5.13
CA ARG A 458 -43.09 42.13 -3.71
C ARG A 458 -42.89 40.76 -3.06
N THR A 459 -41.88 40.66 -2.20
CA THR A 459 -41.41 39.38 -1.68
C THR A 459 -41.50 39.35 -0.16
N LEU A 460 -42.02 38.25 0.38
CA LEU A 460 -42.02 37.96 1.82
C LEU A 460 -41.08 36.78 2.07
N LEU A 461 -40.10 36.96 2.94
CA LEU A 461 -39.22 35.90 3.44
C LEU A 461 -39.71 35.47 4.83
N ILE A 462 -39.82 34.17 5.08
CA ILE A 462 -40.28 33.61 6.35
C ILE A 462 -39.24 32.61 6.84
N ASP A 463 -38.78 32.76 8.09
CA ASP A 463 -37.99 31.74 8.78
C ASP A 463 -38.93 30.77 9.51
N ALA A 464 -39.25 29.64 8.88
CA ALA A 464 -40.17 28.63 9.42
C ALA A 464 -39.45 27.49 10.15
N ASP A 465 -38.13 27.59 10.35
CA ASP A 465 -37.36 26.66 11.17
C ASP A 465 -37.49 27.04 12.66
N ILE A 466 -38.55 26.56 13.29
CA ILE A 466 -38.88 26.88 14.69
C ILE A 466 -37.83 26.29 15.65
N HIS A 467 -37.21 25.17 15.27
CA HIS A 467 -36.29 24.43 16.13
C HIS A 467 -34.88 25.03 16.07
N ASN A 468 -34.42 25.43 14.89
CA ASN A 468 -33.10 26.01 14.69
C ASN A 468 -33.12 27.13 13.63
N PRO A 469 -33.62 28.33 13.97
CA PRO A 469 -33.80 29.42 13.01
C PRO A 469 -32.45 29.89 12.45
N GLY A 470 -32.22 29.65 11.16
CA GLY A 470 -30.97 29.98 10.47
C GLY A 470 -30.93 31.41 9.92
N LEU A 471 -32.10 31.97 9.57
CA LEU A 471 -32.21 33.32 9.02
C LEU A 471 -32.29 34.38 10.11
N SER A 472 -33.04 34.11 11.18
CA SER A 472 -33.35 35.09 12.23
C SER A 472 -32.10 35.67 12.92
N PRO A 473 -31.08 34.87 13.32
CA PRO A 473 -29.84 35.42 13.88
C PRO A 473 -29.05 36.29 12.88
N MET A 474 -29.23 36.02 11.59
CA MET A 474 -28.48 36.64 10.50
C MET A 474 -29.14 37.92 9.97
N LEU A 475 -30.47 38.05 10.08
CA LEU A 475 -31.26 39.14 9.48
C LEU A 475 -32.06 39.98 10.49
N ALA A 476 -32.32 39.45 11.69
CA ALA A 476 -33.24 40.03 12.69
C ALA A 476 -32.65 39.99 14.11
N ASN A 477 -31.35 40.19 14.23
CA ASN A 477 -30.68 40.08 15.53
C ASN A 477 -31.15 41.17 16.50
N GLY A 478 -31.67 40.77 17.66
CA GLY A 478 -32.27 41.67 18.65
C GLY A 478 -33.75 42.00 18.40
N TRP A 479 -34.37 41.40 17.39
CA TRP A 479 -35.80 41.54 17.14
C TRP A 479 -36.58 40.47 17.90
N GLU A 480 -37.57 40.88 18.71
CA GLU A 480 -38.27 39.96 19.62
C GLU A 480 -39.62 39.45 19.09
N ARG A 481 -40.22 40.09 18.08
CA ARG A 481 -41.54 39.69 17.54
C ARG A 481 -41.39 38.94 16.21
N GLY A 482 -42.16 37.87 16.00
CA GLY A 482 -41.99 37.09 14.78
C GLY A 482 -43.05 36.01 14.60
N LEU A 483 -42.63 34.87 14.08
CA LEU A 483 -43.51 33.76 13.77
C LEU A 483 -44.26 33.25 15.01
N ALA A 484 -43.62 33.29 16.18
CA ALA A 484 -44.28 32.93 17.44
C ALA A 484 -45.54 33.77 17.73
N ASN A 485 -45.47 35.08 17.47
CA ASN A 485 -46.59 36.00 17.68
C ASN A 485 -47.73 35.75 16.68
N LEU A 486 -47.39 35.43 15.43
CA LEU A 486 -48.35 34.98 14.42
C LEU A 486 -49.10 33.74 14.85
N LEU A 487 -48.38 32.73 15.34
CA LEU A 487 -48.98 31.49 15.83
C LEU A 487 -49.80 31.72 17.11
N ALA A 488 -49.41 32.68 17.96
CA ALA A 488 -50.18 33.10 19.12
C ALA A 488 -51.46 33.88 18.78
N GLY A 489 -51.57 34.42 17.55
CA GLY A 489 -52.70 35.28 17.14
C GLY A 489 -52.55 36.75 17.54
N ASP A 490 -51.39 37.15 18.06
CA ASP A 490 -51.05 38.53 18.42
C ASP A 490 -50.06 39.11 17.40
N PHE A 491 -50.45 39.12 16.12
CA PHE A 491 -49.58 39.52 15.03
C PHE A 491 -50.11 40.75 14.30
N ASN A 492 -49.23 41.72 14.14
CA ASN A 492 -49.48 42.95 13.42
C ASN A 492 -48.56 43.07 12.21
N ALA A 493 -48.99 43.78 11.16
CA ALA A 493 -48.17 44.02 9.97
C ALA A 493 -46.85 44.76 10.28
N ARG A 494 -46.76 45.45 11.42
CA ARG A 494 -45.55 46.13 11.92
C ARG A 494 -44.49 45.15 12.45
N ASP A 495 -44.86 43.91 12.74
CA ASP A 495 -43.94 42.86 13.20
C ASP A 495 -43.06 42.32 12.05
N LEU A 496 -43.36 42.70 10.80
CA LEU A 496 -42.56 42.39 9.61
C LEU A 496 -41.42 43.39 9.43
N LEU A 497 -40.19 42.88 9.40
CA LEU A 497 -39.00 43.67 9.12
C LEU A 497 -38.96 44.11 7.66
N ALA A 498 -38.55 45.36 7.42
CA ALA A 498 -38.45 45.97 6.09
C ALA A 498 -37.04 45.87 5.53
N HIS A 499 -36.87 45.56 4.24
CA HIS A 499 -35.63 45.93 3.56
C HIS A 499 -35.62 47.44 3.28
N ARG A 500 -34.46 48.10 3.42
CA ARG A 500 -34.34 49.57 3.27
C ARG A 500 -34.74 50.10 1.89
N SER A 501 -34.33 49.38 0.84
CA SER A 501 -34.44 49.88 -0.56
C SER A 501 -35.20 48.94 -1.50
N LEU A 502 -35.58 47.75 -1.02
CA LEU A 502 -36.16 46.69 -1.84
C LEU A 502 -37.56 46.34 -1.33
N PRO A 503 -38.48 45.89 -2.21
CA PRO A 503 -39.82 45.44 -1.81
C PRO A 503 -39.77 44.04 -1.16
N LEU A 504 -38.93 43.89 -0.13
CA LEU A 504 -38.72 42.68 0.65
C LEU A 504 -39.17 42.92 2.10
N ARG A 505 -40.01 42.02 2.60
CA ARG A 505 -40.37 41.91 4.02
C ARG A 505 -39.81 40.61 4.58
N PHE A 506 -39.39 40.63 5.84
CA PHE A 506 -38.92 39.44 6.54
C PHE A 506 -39.78 39.19 7.78
N LEU A 507 -40.25 37.95 7.94
CA LEU A 507 -40.88 37.43 9.14
C LEU A 507 -39.86 36.55 9.88
N PRO A 508 -39.29 37.04 10.98
CA PRO A 508 -38.36 36.26 11.79
C PRO A 508 -39.05 35.04 12.41
N GLY A 509 -38.28 34.01 12.69
CA GLY A 509 -38.70 32.77 13.32
C GLY A 509 -38.93 32.95 14.82
N VAL A 510 -38.76 31.86 15.57
CA VAL A 510 -39.02 31.82 17.01
C VAL A 510 -37.73 32.02 17.79
N ASN A 511 -37.67 33.01 18.69
CA ASN A 511 -36.52 33.21 19.58
C ASN A 511 -36.52 32.19 20.74
N GLN A 512 -35.37 31.98 21.39
CA GLN A 512 -35.21 31.04 22.54
C GLN A 512 -36.26 31.26 23.65
N SER A 513 -36.66 32.50 23.92
CA SER A 513 -37.69 32.85 24.90
C SER A 513 -39.11 32.41 24.49
N GLN A 514 -39.37 32.27 23.18
CA GLN A 514 -40.68 31.99 22.60
C GLN A 514 -40.89 30.51 22.23
N GLN A 515 -39.83 29.70 22.24
CA GLN A 515 -39.91 28.26 21.92
C GLN A 515 -40.81 27.48 22.90
N LYS A 516 -40.98 27.95 24.14
CA LYS A 516 -41.92 27.35 25.12
C LYS A 516 -43.38 27.58 24.75
N LEU A 517 -43.70 28.69 24.07
CA LEU A 517 -45.06 29.05 23.65
C LEU A 517 -45.49 28.31 22.37
N ALA A 518 -44.53 28.12 21.45
CA ALA A 518 -44.78 27.48 20.16
C ALA A 518 -45.12 25.97 20.25
N LYS A 519 -44.70 25.28 21.32
CA LYS A 519 -44.94 23.84 21.52
C LYS A 519 -46.39 23.45 21.84
N THR A 520 -47.25 24.41 22.20
CA THR A 520 -48.58 24.14 22.76
C THR A 520 -49.73 24.44 21.78
N MET A 521 -49.45 25.04 20.63
CA MET A 521 -50.49 25.54 19.72
C MET A 521 -50.58 24.72 18.43
N GLN A 522 -51.73 24.79 17.74
CA GLN A 522 -51.96 24.24 16.40
C GLN A 522 -51.34 25.17 15.34
N PRO A 523 -50.09 24.96 14.90
CA PRO A 523 -49.34 25.97 14.15
C PRO A 523 -49.72 26.00 12.65
N ILE A 524 -50.41 24.95 12.19
CA ILE A 524 -50.60 24.60 10.79
C ILE A 524 -51.72 25.41 10.14
N GLU A 525 -52.88 25.53 10.80
CA GLU A 525 -54.04 26.24 10.26
C GLU A 525 -53.79 27.75 10.17
N LYS A 526 -53.19 28.34 11.22
CA LYS A 526 -52.86 29.77 11.24
C LYS A 526 -51.80 30.16 10.21
N MET A 527 -50.84 29.27 9.93
CA MET A 527 -49.85 29.51 8.88
C MET A 527 -50.51 29.48 7.50
N GLY A 528 -51.39 28.51 7.23
CA GLY A 528 -52.16 28.44 5.99
C GLY A 528 -52.98 29.71 5.76
N ASP A 529 -53.72 30.16 6.78
CA ASP A 529 -54.50 31.41 6.74
C ASP A 529 -53.62 32.64 6.50
N PHE A 530 -52.44 32.68 7.12
CA PHE A 530 -51.49 33.76 6.91
C PHE A 530 -50.95 33.79 5.49
N LEU A 531 -50.56 32.64 4.93
CA LEU A 531 -50.08 32.54 3.55
C LEU A 531 -51.17 32.95 2.54
N LEU A 532 -52.42 32.58 2.79
CA LEU A 532 -53.57 33.02 1.99
C LEU A 532 -53.76 34.54 2.06
N LYS A 533 -53.70 35.14 3.25
CA LYS A 533 -53.79 36.60 3.43
C LYS A 533 -52.61 37.33 2.79
N ALA A 534 -51.39 36.80 2.94
CA ALA A 534 -50.17 37.32 2.34
C ALA A 534 -50.26 37.35 0.80
N GLY A 535 -51.03 36.43 0.21
CA GLY A 535 -51.25 36.38 -1.24
C GLY A 535 -51.93 37.62 -1.84
N SER A 536 -52.57 38.46 -1.04
CA SER A 536 -53.09 39.75 -1.51
C SER A 536 -52.00 40.82 -1.69
N THR A 537 -50.89 40.70 -0.96
CA THR A 537 -49.89 41.76 -0.81
C THR A 537 -48.57 41.43 -1.50
N PHE A 538 -48.19 40.15 -1.53
CA PHE A 538 -46.91 39.69 -2.04
C PHE A 538 -47.08 38.85 -3.31
N ASN A 539 -46.16 39.03 -4.26
CA ASN A 539 -46.08 38.20 -5.46
C ASN A 539 -45.34 36.88 -5.19
N TYR A 540 -44.38 36.90 -4.26
CA TYR A 540 -43.61 35.74 -3.88
C TYR A 540 -43.53 35.63 -2.36
N VAL A 541 -43.66 34.40 -1.86
CA VAL A 541 -43.40 34.07 -0.47
C VAL A 541 -42.34 32.98 -0.44
N VAL A 542 -41.18 33.27 0.14
CA VAL A 542 -40.06 32.33 0.29
C VAL A 542 -40.03 31.87 1.74
N VAL A 543 -40.10 30.56 1.97
CA VAL A 543 -40.17 29.96 3.29
C VAL A 543 -38.93 29.08 3.52
N ASP A 544 -38.11 29.43 4.51
CA ASP A 544 -36.99 28.57 4.96
C ASP A 544 -37.55 27.49 5.90
N LEU A 545 -37.54 26.25 5.45
CA LEU A 545 -38.09 25.12 6.20
C LEU A 545 -37.01 24.43 7.04
N PRO A 546 -37.37 23.70 8.11
CA PRO A 546 -36.41 22.82 8.77
C PRO A 546 -35.96 21.67 7.85
N PRO A 547 -34.81 21.03 8.11
CA PRO A 547 -34.37 19.86 7.36
C PRO A 547 -35.43 18.75 7.37
N SER A 548 -35.65 18.09 6.24
CA SER A 548 -36.76 17.13 6.03
C SER A 548 -36.57 15.78 6.73
N ALA A 549 -35.37 15.45 7.20
CA ALA A 549 -35.07 14.12 7.74
C ALA A 549 -35.72 13.78 9.10
N PRO A 550 -36.00 14.74 10.02
CA PRO A 550 -36.62 14.38 11.31
C PRO A 550 -38.02 14.99 11.62
N VAL A 551 -38.55 15.95 10.85
CA VAL A 551 -39.59 16.85 11.40
C VAL A 551 -40.98 16.66 10.76
N ALA A 552 -41.96 16.21 11.55
CA ALA A 552 -43.37 16.12 11.17
C ALA A 552 -43.96 17.48 10.71
N ASP A 553 -43.44 18.58 11.24
CA ASP A 553 -43.83 19.97 10.95
C ASP A 553 -43.53 20.38 9.49
N VAL A 554 -42.53 19.77 8.84
CA VAL A 554 -42.26 20.06 7.41
C VAL A 554 -43.41 19.57 6.56
N ARG A 555 -43.94 18.38 6.85
CA ARG A 555 -44.97 17.74 6.03
C ARG A 555 -46.28 18.53 6.00
N SER A 556 -46.61 19.20 7.11
CA SER A 556 -47.82 20.03 7.23
C SER A 556 -47.65 21.43 6.61
N LEU A 557 -46.47 22.05 6.74
CA LEU A 557 -46.18 23.32 6.07
C LEU A 557 -46.16 23.18 4.55
N VAL A 558 -45.58 22.08 4.05
CA VAL A 558 -45.46 21.79 2.61
C VAL A 558 -46.81 21.74 1.89
N GLN A 559 -47.89 21.36 2.56
CA GLN A 559 -49.23 21.33 1.96
C GLN A 559 -49.70 22.71 1.49
N HIS A 560 -49.29 23.77 2.19
CA HIS A 560 -49.66 25.16 1.91
C HIS A 560 -48.70 25.88 0.95
N LEU A 561 -47.62 25.21 0.54
CA LEU A 561 -46.65 25.73 -0.42
C LEU A 561 -47.00 25.27 -1.83
N ASP A 562 -46.73 26.11 -2.82
CA ASP A 562 -46.96 25.80 -4.24
C ASP A 562 -45.86 24.89 -4.79
N GLY A 563 -44.62 25.07 -4.34
CA GLY A 563 -43.51 24.20 -4.70
C GLY A 563 -42.31 24.31 -3.77
N LEU A 564 -41.36 23.41 -3.97
CA LEU A 564 -40.18 23.25 -3.14
C LEU A 564 -38.90 23.26 -3.97
N VAL A 565 -37.84 23.80 -3.38
CA VAL A 565 -36.48 23.69 -3.90
C VAL A 565 -35.65 22.92 -2.88
N LEU A 566 -35.10 21.79 -3.32
CA LEU A 566 -34.27 20.94 -2.48
C LEU A 566 -32.81 21.39 -2.57
N VAL A 567 -32.21 21.75 -1.43
CA VAL A 567 -30.79 22.10 -1.33
C VAL A 567 -30.02 20.89 -0.83
N VAL A 568 -29.02 20.45 -1.61
CA VAL A 568 -28.17 19.30 -1.28
C VAL A 568 -26.70 19.73 -1.30
N GLU A 569 -25.93 19.28 -0.32
CA GLU A 569 -24.49 19.54 -0.28
C GLU A 569 -23.72 18.70 -1.31
N TRP A 570 -22.98 19.39 -2.20
CA TRP A 570 -22.17 18.77 -3.24
C TRP A 570 -21.02 17.97 -2.64
N GLY A 571 -20.91 16.70 -3.01
CA GLY A 571 -19.85 15.82 -2.51
C GLY A 571 -19.92 15.47 -1.01
N GLY A 572 -20.91 15.97 -0.26
CA GLY A 572 -21.08 15.72 1.18
C GLY A 572 -22.27 14.82 1.51
N THR A 573 -23.40 14.99 0.82
CA THR A 573 -24.63 14.23 1.12
C THR A 573 -24.76 12.98 0.23
N ALA A 574 -24.95 11.82 0.86
CA ALA A 574 -25.04 10.53 0.17
C ALA A 574 -26.30 10.46 -0.70
N ARG A 575 -26.15 9.96 -1.93
CA ARG A 575 -27.26 9.85 -2.91
C ARG A 575 -28.41 9.00 -2.40
N THR A 576 -28.05 7.87 -1.79
CA THR A 576 -29.01 6.93 -1.19
C THR A 576 -29.84 7.58 -0.10
N PHE A 577 -29.21 8.42 0.74
CA PHE A 577 -29.89 9.13 1.82
C PHE A 577 -30.90 10.15 1.28
N VAL A 578 -30.52 10.95 0.27
CA VAL A 578 -31.45 11.91 -0.35
C VAL A 578 -32.63 11.20 -1.00
N ARG A 579 -32.38 10.11 -1.74
CA ARG A 579 -33.44 9.27 -2.30
C ARG A 579 -34.36 8.73 -1.21
N GLU A 580 -33.79 8.18 -0.13
CA GLU A 580 -34.57 7.62 0.97
C GLU A 580 -35.42 8.70 1.65
N CYS A 581 -34.88 9.91 1.82
CA CYS A 581 -35.60 11.05 2.38
C CYS A 581 -36.81 11.45 1.53
N LEU A 582 -36.66 11.51 0.20
CA LEU A 582 -37.75 11.78 -0.74
C LEU A 582 -38.77 10.63 -0.78
N ASN A 583 -38.30 9.38 -0.80
CA ASN A 583 -39.18 8.20 -0.81
C ASN A 583 -40.03 8.08 0.46
N LYS A 584 -39.45 8.43 1.63
CA LYS A 584 -40.19 8.47 2.90
C LYS A 584 -41.23 9.58 2.95
N ASN A 585 -41.09 10.62 2.12
CA ASN A 585 -41.94 11.81 2.11
C ASN A 585 -42.44 12.12 0.69
N PRO A 586 -43.42 11.38 0.16
CA PRO A 586 -43.87 11.51 -1.23
C PRO A 586 -44.38 12.90 -1.58
N ILE A 587 -44.98 13.61 -0.62
CA ILE A 587 -45.46 15.01 -0.80
C ILE A 587 -44.28 15.96 -1.08
N LEU A 588 -43.11 15.72 -0.47
CA LEU A 588 -41.91 16.50 -0.77
C LEU A 588 -41.45 16.23 -2.20
N ALA A 589 -41.38 14.96 -2.59
CA ALA A 589 -40.95 14.56 -3.92
C ALA A 589 -41.85 15.13 -5.01
N GLU A 590 -43.17 15.10 -4.81
CA GLU A 590 -44.17 15.62 -5.76
C GLU A 590 -44.09 17.15 -5.95
N LYS A 591 -43.84 17.90 -4.87
CA LYS A 591 -43.76 19.37 -4.93
C LYS A 591 -42.36 19.91 -5.22
N CYS A 592 -41.34 19.05 -5.32
CA CYS A 592 -39.98 19.49 -5.63
C CYS A 592 -39.85 19.89 -7.10
N ILE A 593 -39.63 21.19 -7.33
CA ILE A 593 -39.37 21.80 -8.64
C ILE A 593 -37.99 21.36 -9.15
N GLY A 594 -37.02 21.26 -8.24
CA GLY A 594 -35.69 20.79 -8.58
C GLY A 594 -34.70 20.90 -7.44
N VAL A 595 -33.45 20.58 -7.75
CA VAL A 595 -32.35 20.47 -6.80
C VAL A 595 -31.31 21.56 -7.03
N LEU A 596 -30.87 22.20 -5.96
CA LEU A 596 -29.68 23.05 -5.93
C LEU A 596 -28.53 22.31 -5.25
N LEU A 597 -27.41 22.18 -5.96
CA LEU A 597 -26.17 21.66 -5.38
C LEU A 597 -25.39 22.81 -4.76
N ASN A 598 -25.25 22.82 -3.43
CA ASN A 598 -24.55 23.86 -2.70
C ASN A 598 -23.13 23.44 -2.28
N LYS A 599 -22.28 24.42 -1.94
CA LYS A 599 -20.87 24.22 -1.54
C LYS A 599 -20.01 23.52 -2.61
N VAL A 600 -20.28 23.85 -3.86
CA VAL A 600 -19.63 23.20 -5.00
C VAL A 600 -18.18 23.67 -5.12
N ASP A 601 -17.24 22.71 -5.12
CA ASP A 601 -15.84 22.99 -5.44
C ASP A 601 -15.66 23.02 -6.96
N THR A 602 -15.64 24.23 -7.52
CA THR A 602 -15.52 24.48 -8.97
C THR A 602 -14.25 23.90 -9.58
N LYS A 603 -13.16 23.73 -8.81
CA LYS A 603 -11.92 23.10 -9.31
C LYS A 603 -12.11 21.59 -9.48
N ARG A 604 -12.78 20.96 -8.51
CA ARG A 604 -13.01 19.50 -8.52
C ARG A 604 -14.09 19.08 -9.50
N VAL A 605 -15.09 19.92 -9.76
CA VAL A 605 -16.14 19.63 -10.77
C VAL A 605 -15.51 19.26 -12.12
N ARG A 606 -14.40 19.91 -12.52
CA ARG A 606 -13.67 19.62 -13.77
C ARG A 606 -13.26 18.16 -13.94
N MET A 607 -12.90 17.48 -12.85
CA MET A 607 -12.43 16.08 -12.88
C MET A 607 -13.58 15.07 -13.05
N TYR A 608 -14.83 15.51 -12.94
CA TYR A 608 -16.02 14.66 -13.02
C TYR A 608 -16.86 14.93 -14.28
N GLN A 609 -16.49 15.94 -15.09
CA GLN A 609 -17.18 16.26 -16.33
C GLN A 609 -16.93 15.16 -17.38
N LYS A 610 -18.01 14.56 -17.90
CA LYS A 610 -17.93 13.73 -19.11
C LYS A 610 -17.79 14.65 -20.32
N PHE A 611 -16.96 14.26 -21.29
CA PHE A 611 -16.85 14.94 -22.59
C PHE A 611 -18.24 15.09 -23.20
N GLY A 612 -18.66 16.33 -23.51
CA GLY A 612 -19.97 16.63 -24.10
C GLY A 612 -21.11 16.96 -23.14
N SER A 613 -20.91 16.96 -21.80
CA SER A 613 -21.96 17.43 -20.88
C SER A 613 -22.11 18.96 -20.90
N ALA A 614 -23.30 19.48 -20.59
CA ALA A 614 -23.54 20.93 -20.50
C ALA A 614 -22.57 21.63 -19.51
N GLU A 615 -22.07 20.90 -18.51
CA GLU A 615 -21.08 21.37 -17.54
C GLU A 615 -19.69 21.57 -18.15
N PHE A 616 -19.33 20.79 -19.18
CA PHE A 616 -18.06 20.91 -19.91
C PHE A 616 -17.95 22.23 -20.69
N TYR A 617 -19.07 22.79 -21.15
CA TYR A 617 -19.12 24.08 -21.86
C TYR A 617 -19.36 25.29 -20.96
N ARG A 618 -19.64 25.09 -19.66
CA ARG A 618 -19.97 26.15 -18.70
C ARG A 618 -18.86 27.21 -18.55
N GLU A 619 -17.59 26.86 -18.71
CA GLU A 619 -16.47 27.81 -18.65
C GLU A 619 -16.38 28.71 -19.90
N ARG A 620 -16.88 28.25 -21.06
CA ARG A 620 -17.02 29.09 -22.25
C ARG A 620 -18.15 30.11 -22.10
N TYR A 621 -19.22 29.74 -21.39
CA TYR A 621 -20.33 30.64 -21.06
C TYR A 621 -20.01 31.61 -19.90
N SER A 622 -19.30 31.18 -18.86
CA SER A 622 -18.95 32.08 -17.74
C SER A 622 -17.98 33.20 -18.14
N LYS A 623 -17.15 32.99 -19.18
CA LYS A 623 -16.38 34.07 -19.83
C LYS A 623 -17.26 35.09 -20.56
N TYR A 624 -18.44 34.70 -21.03
CA TYR A 624 -19.37 35.59 -21.72
C TYR A 624 -20.05 36.60 -20.79
N TYR A 625 -20.23 36.26 -19.51
CA TYR A 625 -20.86 37.10 -18.49
C TYR A 625 -19.87 37.92 -17.63
N LYS A 626 -18.56 37.82 -17.90
CA LYS A 626 -17.50 38.58 -17.18
C LYS A 626 -17.15 39.93 -17.84
N ILE A 627 -18.05 40.50 -18.64
CA ILE A 627 -17.88 41.80 -19.29
C ILE A 627 -18.38 42.91 -18.36
#